data_AF-A0A453BHC2-F1
#
_entry.id   AF-A0A453BHC2-F1
#
_cell.length_a   1.000
_cell.length_b   1.000
_cell.length_c   1.000
_cell.angle_alpha   90.00
_cell.angle_beta   90.00
_cell.angle_gamma   90.00
#
_symmetry.space_group_name_H-M   'P 1'
#
loop_
_entity.id
_entity.type
_entity.pdbx_description
1 polymer ?
#
loop_
_entity_poly.entity_id
_entity_poly.type
_entity_poly.pdbx_seq_one_letter_code
_entity_poly.pdbx_strand_id
1 'polypeptide(L)'
;MRGRLTLEKVNISINEVATYADANAHLVACPKKKLSEDTWEKALELRDIAATEAVKGKHFFLEADIKGPGLKLDHTGKAILTVLRHLGRVHETRIGHHRVFILSKQC
;
A
#
# COMPACT_ATOMS: atom_id res chain seq x y z
N MET A 1 -12.04 -0.15 -20.72
CA MET A 1 -12.67 -0.10 -19.38
C MET A 1 -14.18 -0.24 -19.58
N ARG A 2 -14.79 -1.35 -19.17
CA ARG A 2 -16.24 -1.61 -19.32
C ARG A 2 -16.84 -1.86 -17.93
N GLY A 3 -18.08 -1.43 -17.70
CA GLY A 3 -18.84 -1.72 -16.47
C GLY A 3 -18.59 -0.75 -15.30
N ARG A 4 -18.78 -1.23 -14.05
CA ARG A 4 -18.72 -0.46 -12.77
C ARG A 4 -17.36 0.20 -12.45
N LEU A 5 -16.36 0.00 -13.31
CA LEU A 5 -15.00 0.53 -13.20
C LEU A 5 -14.88 1.82 -14.04
N THR A 6 -14.92 2.96 -13.37
CA THR A 6 -14.82 4.30 -13.99
C THR A 6 -13.43 4.89 -13.77
N LEU A 7 -13.03 5.84 -14.62
CA LEU A 7 -11.78 6.61 -14.43
C LEU A 7 -11.74 7.31 -13.07
N GLU A 8 -12.88 7.87 -12.65
CA GLU A 8 -13.03 8.50 -11.34
C GLU A 8 -12.67 7.56 -10.19
N LYS A 9 -13.19 6.32 -10.18
CA LYS A 9 -12.85 5.34 -9.14
C LYS A 9 -11.37 4.99 -9.14
N VAL A 10 -10.76 4.85 -10.32
CA VAL A 10 -9.32 4.59 -10.41
C VAL A 10 -8.53 5.76 -9.83
N ASN A 11 -8.90 7.00 -10.14
CA ASN A 11 -8.23 8.19 -9.61
C ASN A 11 -8.37 8.31 -8.09
N ILE A 12 -9.56 8.04 -7.54
CA ILE A 12 -9.77 8.02 -6.08
C ILE A 12 -8.87 6.95 -5.44
N SER A 13 -8.84 5.74 -5.99
CA SER A 13 -7.99 4.67 -5.44
C SER A 13 -6.49 4.98 -5.54
N ILE A 14 -6.04 5.72 -6.55
CA ILE A 14 -4.63 6.17 -6.64
C ILE A 14 -4.27 7.04 -5.43
N ASN A 15 -5.13 8.00 -5.08
CA ASN A 15 -4.90 8.89 -3.93
C ASN A 15 -4.90 8.12 -2.60
N GLU A 16 -5.80 7.15 -2.45
CA GLU A 16 -5.83 6.29 -1.25
C GLU A 16 -4.58 5.42 -1.14
N VAL A 17 -4.15 4.81 -2.25
CA VAL A 17 -2.92 4.00 -2.31
C VAL A 17 -1.69 4.84 -1.93
N ALA A 18 -1.60 6.08 -2.41
CA ALA A 18 -0.53 6.99 -2.02
C ALA A 18 -0.58 7.28 -0.51
N THR A 19 -1.77 7.58 0.02
CA THR A 19 -1.98 7.86 1.44
C THR A 19 -1.57 6.69 2.34
N TYR A 20 -1.89 5.45 1.96
CA TYR A 20 -1.47 4.27 2.72
C TYR A 20 0.05 4.09 2.71
N ALA A 21 0.67 4.29 1.55
CA ALA A 21 2.11 4.15 1.41
C ALA A 21 2.88 5.24 2.18
N ASP A 22 2.38 6.47 2.19
CA ASP A 22 2.94 7.58 2.96
C ASP A 22 2.77 7.36 4.47
N ALA A 23 1.62 6.87 4.91
CA ALA A 23 1.38 6.54 6.31
C ALA A 23 2.38 5.48 6.81
N ASN A 24 2.62 4.43 6.02
CA ASN A 24 3.58 3.39 6.37
C ASN A 24 5.03 3.91 6.32
N ALA A 25 5.39 4.73 5.33
CA ALA A 25 6.70 5.37 5.27
C ALA A 25 6.96 6.24 6.51
N HIS A 26 5.97 7.00 6.96
CA HIS A 26 6.05 7.77 8.20
C HIS A 26 6.26 6.87 9.40
N LEU A 27 5.50 5.78 9.55
CA LEU A 27 5.66 4.82 10.65
C LEU A 27 7.06 4.18 10.67
N VAL A 28 7.57 3.78 9.51
CA VAL A 28 8.92 3.21 9.37
C VAL A 28 9.97 4.22 9.84
N ALA A 29 9.84 5.50 9.47
CA ALA A 29 10.80 6.54 9.84
C ALA A 29 10.61 7.12 11.26
N CYS A 30 9.43 6.96 11.87
CA CYS A 30 9.07 7.65 13.11
C CYS A 30 9.82 7.09 14.34
N PRO A 31 10.55 7.91 15.13
CA PRO A 31 11.23 7.45 16.33
C PRO A 31 10.26 6.87 17.38
N LYS A 32 10.67 5.83 18.12
CA LYS A 32 9.87 5.18 19.18
C LYS A 32 9.20 6.19 20.14
N LYS A 33 9.93 7.24 20.53
CA LYS A 33 9.47 8.28 21.47
C LYS A 33 8.20 9.03 21.03
N LYS A 34 7.83 8.94 19.75
CA LYS A 34 6.68 9.63 19.14
C LYS A 34 5.51 8.69 18.83
N LEU A 35 5.59 7.41 19.20
CA LEU A 35 4.60 6.39 18.89
C LEU A 35 3.97 5.84 20.16
N SER A 36 2.67 5.54 20.13
CA SER A 36 2.02 4.73 21.17
C SER A 36 2.49 3.27 21.11
N GLU A 37 2.24 2.48 22.15
CA GLU A 37 2.59 1.05 22.17
C GLU A 37 1.94 0.28 21.02
N ASP A 38 0.64 0.45 20.79
CA ASP A 38 -0.07 -0.21 19.68
C ASP A 38 0.51 0.17 18.31
N THR A 39 0.90 1.43 18.14
CA THR A 39 1.48 1.92 16.88
C THR A 39 2.93 1.47 16.72
N TRP A 40 3.63 1.25 17.83
CA TRP A 40 5.01 0.81 17.85
C TRP A 40 5.15 -0.63 17.37
N GLU A 41 4.27 -1.54 17.79
CA GLU A 41 4.27 -2.92 17.29
C GLU A 41 4.07 -2.96 15.77
N LYS A 42 3.07 -2.22 15.26
CA LYS A 42 2.87 -2.07 13.81
C LYS A 42 4.10 -1.47 13.11
N ALA A 43 4.73 -0.47 13.71
CA ALA A 43 5.92 0.17 13.13
C ALA A 43 7.13 -0.79 13.07
N LEU A 44 7.30 -1.67 14.07
CA LEU A 44 8.33 -2.71 14.04
C LEU A 44 8.09 -3.71 12.91
N GLU A 45 6.86 -4.22 12.79
CA GLU A 45 6.49 -5.13 11.71
C GLU A 45 6.73 -4.51 10.32
N LEU A 46 6.32 -3.25 10.13
CA LEU A 46 6.58 -2.52 8.89
C LEU A 46 8.07 -2.30 8.62
N ARG A 47 8.90 -2.12 9.65
CA ARG A 47 10.36 -1.99 9.50
C ARG A 47 11.02 -3.27 9.07
N ASP A 48 10.60 -4.41 9.61
CA ASP A 48 11.10 -5.71 9.19
C ASP A 48 10.77 -5.97 7.72
N ILE A 49 9.55 -5.63 7.30
CA ILE A 49 9.14 -5.68 5.88
C ILE A 49 9.99 -4.72 5.03
N ALA A 50 10.17 -3.47 5.48
CA ALA A 50 10.95 -2.46 4.78
C ALA A 50 12.45 -2.81 4.67
N ALA A 51 12.98 -3.65 5.57
CA ALA A 51 14.36 -4.12 5.54
C ALA A 51 14.59 -5.21 4.48
N THR A 52 13.53 -5.84 3.96
CA THR A 52 13.65 -6.86 2.89
C THR A 52 14.10 -6.23 1.58
N GLU A 53 14.99 -6.91 0.85
CA GLU A 53 15.55 -6.42 -0.41
C GLU A 53 14.48 -6.09 -1.47
N ALA A 54 13.34 -6.77 -1.45
CA ALA A 54 12.23 -6.48 -2.37
C ALA A 54 11.63 -5.07 -2.15
N VAL A 55 11.58 -4.59 -0.91
CA VAL A 55 10.85 -3.39 -0.47
C VAL A 55 11.79 -2.23 -0.10
N LYS A 56 13.03 -2.53 0.29
CA LYS A 56 14.02 -1.56 0.75
C LYS A 56 14.11 -0.32 -0.14
N GLY A 57 13.92 0.84 0.48
CA GLY A 57 13.96 2.15 -0.19
C GLY A 57 12.74 2.49 -1.06
N LYS A 58 11.67 1.69 -1.01
CA LYS A 58 10.44 1.89 -1.79
C LYS A 58 9.26 2.21 -0.87
N HIS A 59 8.28 2.92 -1.42
CA HIS A 59 6.99 3.15 -0.77
C HIS A 59 6.12 1.91 -0.95
N PHE A 60 5.44 1.49 0.12
CA PHE A 60 4.61 0.28 0.10
C PHE A 60 3.45 0.37 1.08
N PHE A 61 2.43 -0.43 0.84
CA PHE A 61 1.32 -0.65 1.76
C PHE A 61 0.96 -2.13 1.82
N LEU A 62 0.34 -2.55 2.91
CA LEU A 62 -0.12 -3.91 3.12
C LEU A 62 -1.57 -4.06 2.65
N GLU A 63 -1.96 -5.29 2.32
CA GLU A 63 -3.37 -5.61 2.08
C GLU A 63 -4.26 -5.19 3.27
N ALA A 64 -3.75 -5.32 4.50
CA ALA A 64 -4.42 -4.93 5.73
C ALA A 64 -4.64 -3.41 5.88
N ASP A 65 -3.90 -2.57 5.13
CA ASP A 65 -4.08 -1.11 5.14
C ASP A 65 -5.27 -0.67 4.28
N ILE A 66 -5.77 -1.53 3.39
CA ILE A 66 -6.88 -1.24 2.47
C ILE A 66 -8.20 -1.26 3.25
N LYS A 67 -8.58 -0.09 3.76
CA LYS A 67 -9.82 0.10 4.54
C LYS A 67 -10.68 1.28 4.03
N GLY A 68 -10.26 1.94 2.96
CA GLY A 68 -10.86 3.17 2.46
C GLY A 68 -12.20 2.97 1.76
N PRO A 69 -13.01 4.03 1.66
CA PRO A 69 -14.23 4.00 0.87
C PRO A 69 -13.96 3.85 -0.64
N GLY A 70 -12.83 4.36 -1.14
CA GLY A 70 -12.45 4.37 -2.56
C GLY A 70 -11.75 3.12 -3.06
N LEU A 71 -11.09 2.36 -2.18
CA LEU A 71 -10.43 1.11 -2.47
C LEU A 71 -10.77 0.09 -1.38
N LYS A 72 -11.51 -0.94 -1.78
CA LYS A 72 -11.90 -2.09 -0.95
C LYS A 72 -11.50 -3.38 -1.66
N LEU A 73 -11.28 -4.45 -0.91
CA LEU A 73 -10.94 -5.77 -1.48
C LEU A 73 -12.16 -6.53 -2.04
N ASP A 74 -13.13 -5.79 -2.57
CA ASP A 74 -14.29 -6.33 -3.29
C ASP A 74 -13.93 -6.58 -4.77
N HIS A 75 -14.92 -7.03 -5.56
CA HIS A 75 -14.71 -7.23 -7.00
C HIS A 75 -14.21 -5.97 -7.72
N THR A 76 -14.66 -4.79 -7.31
CA THR A 76 -14.29 -3.52 -7.95
C THR A 76 -12.86 -3.15 -7.63
N GLY A 77 -12.46 -3.16 -6.36
CA GLY A 77 -11.09 -2.79 -5.99
C GLY A 77 -10.05 -3.83 -6.42
N LYS A 78 -10.40 -5.12 -6.48
CA LYS A 78 -9.53 -6.13 -7.13
C LYS A 78 -9.30 -5.81 -8.62
N ALA A 79 -10.34 -5.37 -9.33
CA ALA A 79 -10.20 -4.92 -10.72
C ALA A 79 -9.33 -3.66 -10.81
N ILE A 80 -9.47 -2.71 -9.88
CA ILE A 80 -8.63 -1.50 -9.82
C ILE A 80 -7.16 -1.87 -9.60
N LEU A 81 -6.85 -2.72 -8.60
CA LEU A 81 -5.48 -3.19 -8.35
C LEU A 81 -4.88 -3.90 -9.57
N THR A 82 -5.69 -4.67 -10.29
CA THR A 82 -5.28 -5.32 -11.55
C THR A 82 -4.91 -4.29 -12.62
N VAL A 83 -5.70 -3.21 -12.76
CA VAL A 83 -5.39 -2.12 -13.68
C VAL A 83 -4.11 -1.40 -13.26
N LEU A 84 -3.96 -1.04 -11.98
CA LEU A 84 -2.75 -0.37 -11.49
C LEU A 84 -1.49 -1.21 -11.69
N ARG A 85 -1.60 -2.53 -11.51
CA ARG A 85 -0.53 -3.48 -11.81
C ARG A 85 -0.21 -3.54 -13.29
N HIS A 86 -1.22 -3.61 -14.16
CA HIS A 86 -1.03 -3.63 -15.61
C HIS A 86 -0.37 -2.34 -16.13
N LEU A 87 -0.69 -1.19 -15.51
CA LEU A 87 -0.08 0.10 -15.80
C LEU A 87 1.31 0.28 -15.16
N GLY A 88 1.84 -0.75 -14.48
CA GLY A 88 3.14 -0.71 -13.83
C GLY A 88 3.23 0.23 -12.63
N ARG A 89 2.09 0.68 -12.07
CA ARG A 89 2.04 1.60 -10.92
C ARG A 89 2.28 0.91 -9.58
N VAL A 90 1.86 -0.35 -9.48
CA VAL A 90 1.97 -1.16 -8.27
C VAL A 90 2.52 -2.53 -8.62
N HIS A 91 3.47 -3.00 -7.82
CA HIS A 91 3.96 -4.36 -7.81
C HIS A 91 3.51 -5.08 -6.55
N GLU A 92 3.26 -6.38 -6.65
CA GLU A 92 2.81 -7.19 -5.52
C GLU A 92 3.87 -8.23 -5.18
N THR A 93 4.21 -8.34 -3.89
CA THR A 93 5.08 -9.38 -3.37
C THR A 93 4.52 -9.93 -2.05
N ARG A 94 4.99 -11.11 -1.65
CA ARG A 94 4.62 -11.73 -0.38
C ARG A 94 5.84 -11.76 0.53
N ILE A 95 5.70 -11.21 1.73
CA ILE A 95 6.75 -11.17 2.75
C ILE A 95 6.16 -11.78 4.01
N GLY A 96 6.61 -12.98 4.35
CA GLY A 96 5.99 -13.80 5.40
C GLY A 96 4.50 -14.02 5.13
N HIS A 97 3.67 -13.59 6.08
CA HIS A 97 2.22 -13.67 5.97
C HIS A 97 1.59 -12.43 5.31
N HIS A 98 2.38 -11.38 5.05
CA HIS A 98 1.89 -10.14 4.48
C HIS A 98 1.90 -10.16 2.96
N ARG A 99 0.79 -9.71 2.39
CA ARG A 99 0.73 -9.30 1.00
C ARG A 99 1.09 -7.81 0.92
N VAL A 100 2.17 -7.51 0.22
CA VAL A 100 2.80 -6.19 0.16
C VAL A 100 2.65 -5.62 -1.24
N PHE A 101 2.09 -4.43 -1.33
CA PHE A 101 1.96 -3.66 -2.56
C PHE A 101 3.01 -2.55 -2.58
N ILE A 102 3.93 -2.60 -3.53
CA ILE A 102 5.06 -1.69 -3.69
C ILE A 102 4.73 -0.69 -4.81
N LEU A 103 4.86 0.60 -4.52
CA LEU A 103 4.68 1.65 -5.51
C LEU A 103 5.92 1.74 -6.40
N SER A 104 5.69 1.82 -7.71
CA SER A 104 6.76 2.11 -8.66
C SER A 104 7.10 3.60 -8.60
N LYS A 105 8.38 3.94 -8.43
CA LYS A 105 8.82 5.32 -8.67
C LYS A 105 8.62 5.62 -10.15
N GLN A 106 7.87 6.67 -10.44
CA GLN A 106 7.81 7.22 -11.78
C GLN A 106 9.16 7.90 -12.02
N CYS A 107 9.97 7.35 -12.93
CA CYS A 107 11.13 8.05 -13.47
C CYS A 107 10.69 9.32 -14.20
#